data_AF-E0I9H5-F1
#
_entry.id   AF-E0I9H5-F1
#
_cell.length_a   1.000
_cell.length_b   1.000
_cell.length_c   1.000
_cell.angle_alpha   90.00
_cell.angle_beta   90.00
_cell.angle_gamma   90.00
#
_symmetry.space_group_name_H-M   'P 1'
#
loop_
_entity.id
_entity.type
_entity.pdbx_description
1 polymer ?
#
loop_
_entity_poly.entity_id
_entity_poly.type
_entity_poly.pdbx_seq_one_letter_code
_entity_poly.pdbx_strand_id
1 'polypeptide(L)' 'MKTTQYSQSPLGQFLKPRRERLQPSTAGISPLPGRRRTPGLRREEVAYLAKSA' A
#
# COMPACT_ATOMS: atom_id res chain seq x y z
N MET A 1 -2.84 7.54 27.59
CA MET A 1 -2.34 6.91 26.34
C MET A 1 -2.48 7.92 25.22
N LYS A 2 -1.39 8.40 24.61
CA LYS A 2 -1.46 9.37 23.50
C LYS A 2 -1.73 8.60 22.21
N THR A 3 -2.96 8.69 21.68
CA THR A 3 -3.23 8.22 20.32
C THR A 3 -2.59 9.21 19.36
N THR A 4 -1.51 8.81 18.69
CA THR A 4 -0.91 9.61 17.62
C THR A 4 -1.97 9.78 16.54
N GLN A 5 -2.63 10.95 16.51
CA GLN A 5 -3.53 11.31 15.42
C GLN A 5 -2.68 11.47 14.15
N TYR A 6 -2.67 10.44 13.30
CA TYR A 6 -2.14 10.54 11.95
C TYR A 6 -3.15 11.33 11.12
N SER A 7 -3.02 12.65 11.06
CA SER A 7 -3.66 13.42 10.01
C SER A 7 -3.14 12.87 8.68
N GLN A 8 -4.02 12.31 7.85
CA GLN A 8 -3.61 11.83 6.54
C GLN A 8 -3.12 13.04 5.75
N SER A 9 -1.82 13.10 5.44
CA SER A 9 -1.29 14.15 4.59
C SER A 9 -2.04 14.16 3.25
N PRO A 10 -2.17 15.31 2.57
CA PRO A 10 -2.81 15.38 1.25
C PRO A 10 -2.23 14.37 0.26
N LEU A 11 -0.91 14.11 0.33
CA LEU A 11 -0.24 13.07 -0.44
C LEU A 11 -0.74 11.66 -0.06
N GLY A 12 -0.90 11.37 1.23
CA GLY A 12 -1.46 10.10 1.70
C GLY A 12 -2.88 9.85 1.18
N GLN A 13 -3.73 10.88 1.17
CA GLN A 13 -5.09 10.81 0.61
C GLN A 13 -5.07 10.58 -0.90
N PHE A 14 -4.11 11.16 -1.62
CA PHE A 14 -3.94 10.98 -3.06
C PHE A 14 -3.42 9.58 -3.43
N LEU A 15 -2.50 9.01 -2.65
CA LEU A 15 -1.86 7.73 -2.93
C LEU A 15 -2.72 6.52 -2.53
N LYS A 16 -3.48 6.64 -1.44
CA LYS A 16 -4.31 5.54 -0.91
C LYS A 16 -5.25 4.89 -1.96
N PRO A 17 -6.13 5.64 -2.66
CA PRO A 17 -7.05 5.04 -3.61
C PRO A 17 -6.33 4.44 -4.84
N ARG A 18 -5.18 4.98 -5.23
CA ARG A 18 -4.36 4.41 -6.32
C ARG A 18 -3.78 3.06 -5.93
N ARG A 19 -3.22 2.97 -4.72
CA ARG A 19 -2.65 1.73 -4.19
C ARG A 19 -3.71 0.66 -3.98
N GLU A 20 -4.92 1.05 -3.57
CA GLU A 20 -6.05 0.12 -3.36
C GLU A 20 -6.62 -0.45 -4.66
N ARG A 21 -6.51 0.26 -5.79
CA ARG A 21 -6.97 -0.22 -7.10
C ARG A 21 -5.95 -1.10 -7.82
N LEU A 22 -4.66 -0.92 -7.54
CA LEU A 22 -3.60 -1.67 -8.20
C LEU A 22 -3.44 -3.04 -7.54
N GLN A 23 -3.60 -4.10 -8.33
CA GLN A 23 -3.39 -5.47 -7.86
C GLN A 23 -1.91 -5.86 -7.93
N PRO A 24 -1.40 -6.69 -7.01
CA PRO A 24 -0.01 -7.16 -7.02
C PRO A 24 0.39 -7.77 -8.36
N SER A 25 -0.46 -8.63 -8.92
CA SER A 25 -0.19 -9.29 -10.21
C SER A 25 -0.06 -8.29 -11.36
N THR A 26 -0.86 -7.23 -11.36
CA THR A 26 -0.79 -6.15 -12.36
C THR A 26 0.47 -5.31 -12.20
N ALA A 27 1.02 -5.22 -10.98
CA ALA A 27 2.29 -4.56 -10.69
C ALA A 27 3.51 -5.48 -10.90
N GLY A 28 3.33 -6.68 -11.46
CA GLY A 28 4.43 -7.61 -11.75
C GLY A 28 5.01 -8.32 -10.53
N ILE A 29 4.29 -8.34 -9.41
CA ILE A 29 4.74 -9.00 -8.18
C ILE A 29 3.76 -10.09 -7.73
N SER A 30 4.33 -11.16 -7.17
CA SER A 30 3.53 -12.18 -6.51
C SER A 30 3.04 -11.66 -5.15
N PRO A 31 1.77 -11.88 -4.78
CA PRO A 31 1.25 -11.53 -3.46
C PRO A 31 2.09 -12.13 -2.33
N LEU A 32 2.38 -11.34 -1.30
CA LEU A 32 3.02 -11.88 -0.09
C LEU A 32 2.10 -12.86 0.65
N PRO A 33 2.67 -13.89 1.32
CA PRO A 33 1.89 -14.88 2.07
C PRO A 33 1.09 -14.25 3.22
N GLY A 34 -0.02 -14.92 3.59
CA GLY A 34 -0.87 -14.55 4.72
C GLY A 34 -2.13 -13.74 4.36
N ARG A 35 -3.00 -13.52 5.35
CA ARG A 35 -4.33 -12.91 5.14
C ARG A 35 -4.21 -11.46 4.66
N ARG A 36 -4.88 -11.14 3.54
CA ARG A 36 -4.90 -9.80 2.96
C ARG A 36 -5.99 -8.95 3.60
N ARG A 37 -5.60 -7.77 4.11
CA ARG A 37 -6.50 -6.78 4.72
C ARG A 37 -6.79 -5.58 3.81
N THR A 38 -6.01 -5.39 2.74
CA THR A 38 -6.17 -4.31 1.77
C THR A 38 -6.58 -4.88 0.41
N PRO A 39 -7.53 -4.26 -0.31
CA PRO A 39 -8.02 -4.80 -1.59
C PRO A 39 -6.98 -4.78 -2.73
N GLY A 40 -5.99 -3.89 -2.66
CA GLY A 40 -4.87 -3.78 -3.60
C GLY A 40 -3.51 -3.91 -2.92
N LEU A 41 -2.50 -3.23 -3.45
CA LEU A 41 -1.12 -3.29 -2.98
C LEU A 41 -0.99 -2.96 -1.48
N ARG A 42 -0.15 -3.71 -0.78
CA ARG A 42 0.21 -3.46 0.62
C ARG A 42 1.32 -2.43 0.73
N ARG A 43 1.61 -1.98 1.96
CA ARG A 43 2.65 -0.96 2.17
C ARG A 43 4.03 -1.54 1.86
N GLU A 44 4.26 -2.77 2.30
CA GLU A 44 5.46 -3.55 2.05
C GLU A 44 5.65 -3.87 0.56
N GLU A 45 4.58 -4.16 -0.17
CA GLU A 45 4.60 -4.41 -1.62
C GLU A 45 4.99 -3.13 -2.38
N VAL A 46 4.44 -1.97 -2.00
CA VAL A 46 4.84 -0.68 -2.60
C VAL A 46 6.29 -0.34 -2.28
N ALA A 47 6.72 -0.55 -1.05
CA ALA A 47 8.12 -0.30 -0.68
C ALA A 47 9.08 -1.19 -1.48
N TYR A 48 8.71 -2.46 -1.70
CA TYR A 48 9.46 -3.37 -2.56
C TYR A 48 9.57 -2.84 -4.00
N LEU A 49 8.44 -2.47 -4.61
CA LEU A 49 8.40 -1.91 -5.96
C LEU A 49 9.23 -0.63 -6.10
N ALA A 50 9.15 0.26 -5.11
CA ALA A 50 9.88 1.53 -5.11
C ALA A 50 11.40 1.33 -4.94
N LYS A 51 11.82 0.27 -4.22
CA LYS A 51 13.23 -0.10 -4.10
C LYS A 51 13.76 -0.73 -5.40
N SER A 52 12.90 -1.43 -6.14
CA SER A 52 13.28 -2.13 -7.38
C SER A 52 13.15 -1.29 -8.64
N ALA A 53 12.57 -0.08 -8.55
CA ALA A 53 12.45 0.87 -9.65
C ALA A 53 13.67 1.78 -9.77
#